data_AF-A0A2A5BFH5-F1
#
_entry.id   AF-A0A2A5BFH5-F1
#
_cell.length_a   1.000
_cell.length_b   1.000
_cell.length_c   1.000
_cell.angle_alpha   90.00
_cell.angle_beta   90.00
_cell.angle_gamma   90.00
#
_symmetry.space_group_name_H-M   'P 1'
#
loop_
_entity.id
_entity.type
_entity.pdbx_description
1 polymer ?
#
loop_
_entity_poly.entity_id
_entity_poly.type
_entity_poly.pdbx_seq_one_letter_code
_entity_poly.pdbx_strand_id
1 'polypeptide(L)'
;MFNRFLSLCSIGLLFLTLSAVSYAATPTEPLWPTLKISYFGDREIREDATDLLVIEAPKRAEDAAIVPISVKSLIPQSEDKFIKNIHIIIDNNPEPYSANFHLSPKLGLVDISTRMRVDQYTFVRAIAEMNDGSLHMVSRFVKASGGCSAAAGKDAAAALARLGKMQIRMRKPTIGQAVQAQVIVSHPNYNGLQFDQASRRYIRAHYVKNINISYNDEVLISVDTGISISEDPSIRFVFTPDKAGILKASVVDSKDQQFSHQKEI
;
A
#
# COMPACT_ATOMS: atom_id res chain seq x y z
N MET A 1 -40.97 -49.47 55.63
CA MET A 1 -41.77 -49.06 54.46
C MET A 1 -40.89 -48.17 53.60
N PHE A 2 -40.41 -48.75 52.51
CA PHE A 2 -39.30 -48.28 51.67
C PHE A 2 -39.82 -47.37 50.54
N ASN A 3 -39.05 -46.33 50.24
CA ASN A 3 -38.99 -45.59 48.97
C ASN A 3 -40.25 -44.91 48.41
N ARG A 4 -40.53 -43.69 48.89
CA ARG A 4 -41.16 -42.62 48.09
C ARG A 4 -40.08 -41.64 47.61
N PHE A 5 -39.22 -42.06 46.70
CA PHE A 5 -38.20 -41.19 46.07
C PHE A 5 -37.81 -41.64 44.65
N LEU A 6 -38.71 -42.30 43.93
CA LEU A 6 -38.55 -42.59 42.49
C LEU A 6 -39.74 -42.05 41.71
N SER A 7 -39.86 -40.74 41.69
CA SER A 7 -40.61 -40.02 40.67
C SER A 7 -39.88 -38.70 40.47
N LEU A 8 -39.62 -38.31 39.22
CA LEU A 8 -38.68 -37.28 38.78
C LEU A 8 -37.19 -37.71 38.67
N CYS A 9 -36.88 -38.67 37.80
CA CYS A 9 -35.51 -38.74 37.25
C CYS A 9 -35.42 -39.17 35.78
N SER A 10 -36.54 -39.19 35.04
CA SER A 10 -36.55 -39.74 33.67
C SER A 10 -36.95 -38.75 32.57
N ILE A 11 -37.01 -37.44 32.86
CA ILE A 11 -37.25 -36.37 31.85
C ILE A 11 -36.07 -35.37 31.84
N GLY A 12 -34.88 -35.80 32.26
CA GLY A 12 -33.67 -34.98 32.29
C GLY A 12 -32.59 -35.41 31.29
N LEU A 13 -32.87 -36.41 30.45
CA LEU A 13 -31.87 -37.07 29.60
C LEU A 13 -32.21 -37.07 28.10
N LEU A 14 -32.97 -36.06 27.64
CA LEU A 14 -33.29 -35.88 26.22
C LEU A 14 -33.05 -34.45 25.71
N PHE A 15 -32.07 -33.75 26.30
CA PHE A 15 -31.65 -32.41 25.85
C PHE A 15 -30.12 -32.29 25.66
N LEU A 16 -29.43 -33.41 25.44
CA LEU A 16 -27.96 -33.46 25.28
C LEU A 16 -27.49 -33.72 23.84
N THR A 17 -28.39 -33.66 22.85
CA THR A 17 -28.06 -33.81 21.44
C THR A 17 -28.68 -32.65 20.66
N LEU A 18 -27.96 -31.53 20.58
CA LEU A 18 -27.92 -30.57 19.46
C LEU A 18 -27.21 -29.29 19.95
N SER A 19 -25.95 -29.40 20.39
CA SER A 19 -25.06 -28.26 20.27
C SER A 19 -24.64 -28.19 18.81
N ALA A 20 -25.51 -27.63 17.97
CA ALA A 20 -25.07 -27.17 16.66
C ALA A 20 -23.99 -26.12 16.92
N VAL A 21 -22.75 -26.48 16.68
CA VAL A 21 -21.66 -25.53 16.61
C VAL A 21 -21.93 -24.69 15.37
N SER A 22 -22.73 -23.63 15.52
CA SER A 22 -22.91 -22.63 14.48
C SER A 22 -21.60 -21.86 14.34
N TYR A 23 -20.67 -22.41 13.55
CA TYR A 23 -19.71 -21.57 12.84
C TYR A 23 -20.45 -20.92 11.68
N ALA A 24 -21.21 -19.86 11.98
CA ALA A 24 -21.53 -18.89 10.94
C ALA A 24 -20.26 -18.05 10.70
N ALA A 25 -19.24 -18.66 10.10
CA ALA A 25 -18.32 -17.88 9.31
C ALA A 25 -19.15 -17.40 8.12
N THR A 26 -19.73 -16.20 8.23
CA THR A 26 -20.26 -15.53 7.06
C THR A 26 -19.14 -15.56 6.03
N PRO A 27 -19.32 -16.18 4.85
CA PRO A 27 -18.37 -15.99 3.78
C PRO A 27 -18.29 -14.48 3.60
N THR A 28 -17.15 -13.86 3.92
CA THR A 28 -16.97 -12.45 3.64
C THR A 28 -17.05 -12.35 2.12
N GLU A 29 -18.17 -11.83 1.61
CA GLU A 29 -18.32 -11.54 0.19
C GLU A 29 -17.06 -10.82 -0.29
N PRO A 30 -16.51 -11.17 -1.47
CA PRO A 30 -15.35 -10.47 -2.00
C PRO A 30 -15.63 -8.97 -2.01
N LEU A 31 -14.76 -8.17 -1.40
CA LEU A 31 -15.00 -6.73 -1.24
C LEU A 31 -14.81 -5.95 -2.55
N TRP A 32 -14.05 -6.53 -3.49
CA TRP A 32 -13.66 -5.90 -4.75
C TRP A 32 -14.81 -5.35 -5.61
N PRO A 33 -15.93 -6.06 -5.85
CA PRO A 33 -17.04 -5.50 -6.63
C PRO A 33 -17.55 -4.17 -6.08
N THR A 34 -17.65 -4.04 -4.75
CA THR A 34 -18.05 -2.79 -4.07
C THR A 34 -16.97 -1.72 -4.22
N LEU A 35 -15.69 -2.07 -4.02
CA LEU A 35 -14.58 -1.11 -4.15
C LEU A 35 -14.43 -0.62 -5.59
N LYS A 36 -14.61 -1.51 -6.58
CA LYS A 36 -14.59 -1.18 -8.01
C LYS A 36 -15.61 -0.08 -8.30
N ILE A 37 -16.87 -0.29 -7.91
CA ILE A 37 -17.94 0.69 -8.12
C ILE A 37 -17.63 2.00 -7.36
N SER A 38 -17.18 1.91 -6.11
CA SER A 38 -16.89 3.09 -5.29
C SER A 38 -15.78 3.98 -5.84
N TYR A 39 -14.74 3.41 -6.46
CA TYR A 39 -13.57 4.17 -6.90
C TYR A 39 -13.48 4.38 -8.41
N PHE A 40 -14.09 3.50 -9.20
CA PHE A 40 -14.02 3.51 -10.66
C PHE A 40 -15.40 3.56 -11.34
N GLY A 41 -16.50 3.48 -10.57
CA GLY A 41 -17.85 3.45 -11.11
C GLY A 41 -18.08 2.25 -12.02
N ASP A 42 -18.80 2.49 -13.12
CA ASP A 42 -19.13 1.48 -14.12
C ASP A 42 -18.02 1.26 -15.17
N ARG A 43 -16.86 1.91 -15.01
CA ARG A 43 -15.74 1.75 -15.96
C ARG A 43 -15.34 0.27 -16.07
N GLU A 44 -15.14 -0.17 -17.30
CA GLU A 44 -14.60 -1.49 -17.56
C GLU A 44 -13.14 -1.54 -17.10
N ILE A 45 -12.79 -2.61 -16.40
CA ILE A 45 -11.42 -2.90 -15.98
C ILE A 45 -11.06 -4.25 -16.57
N ARG A 46 -10.07 -4.29 -17.45
CA ARG A 46 -9.52 -5.55 -17.94
C ARG A 46 -8.78 -6.24 -16.81
N GLU A 47 -9.40 -7.26 -16.22
CA GLU A 47 -8.76 -8.08 -15.19
C GLU A 47 -7.65 -8.96 -15.77
N ASP A 48 -6.75 -9.45 -14.92
CA ASP A 48 -5.62 -10.33 -15.28
C ASP A 48 -4.76 -9.83 -16.46
N ALA A 49 -4.50 -8.52 -16.51
CA ALA A 49 -3.72 -7.83 -17.52
C ALA A 49 -2.20 -8.11 -17.44
N THR A 50 -1.83 -9.38 -17.32
CA THR A 50 -0.47 -9.90 -17.11
C THR A 50 0.44 -9.77 -18.34
N ASP A 51 -0.11 -9.41 -19.50
CA ASP A 51 0.58 -8.98 -20.72
C ASP A 51 1.06 -7.52 -20.67
N LEU A 52 0.49 -6.71 -19.75
CA LEU A 52 0.75 -5.27 -19.64
C LEU A 52 1.47 -4.90 -18.34
N LEU A 53 1.07 -5.49 -17.21
CA LEU A 53 1.53 -5.12 -15.87
C LEU A 53 1.87 -6.38 -15.06
N VAL A 54 2.86 -6.28 -14.19
CA VAL A 54 3.19 -7.30 -13.19
C VAL A 54 3.13 -6.66 -11.81
N ILE A 55 2.51 -7.35 -10.85
CA ILE A 55 2.56 -7.01 -9.42
C ILE A 55 3.32 -8.07 -8.63
N GLU A 56 4.30 -7.62 -7.86
CA GLU A 56 5.09 -8.45 -6.96
C GLU A 56 4.83 -8.06 -5.52
N ALA A 57 4.50 -9.06 -4.70
CA ALA A 57 4.36 -8.94 -3.25
C ALA A 57 4.64 -10.33 -2.64
N PRO A 58 5.10 -10.44 -1.38
CA PRO A 58 5.34 -11.74 -0.78
C PRO A 58 4.01 -12.49 -0.58
N LYS A 59 4.04 -13.84 -0.74
CA LYS A 59 2.85 -14.67 -0.48
C LYS A 59 2.40 -14.60 0.99
N ARG A 60 3.36 -14.44 1.90
CA ARG A 60 3.17 -14.18 3.32
C ARG A 60 4.12 -13.07 3.73
N ALA A 61 3.61 -12.04 4.37
CA ALA A 61 4.44 -10.98 4.92
C ALA A 61 5.15 -11.48 6.19
N GLU A 62 6.47 -11.31 6.24
CA GLU A 62 7.24 -11.48 7.48
C GLU A 62 6.90 -10.38 8.49
N ASP A 63 6.75 -9.16 8.00
CA ASP A 63 6.27 -8.02 8.76
C ASP A 63 5.17 -7.31 7.98
N ALA A 64 3.96 -7.33 8.55
CA ALA A 64 2.76 -6.75 7.96
C ALA A 64 2.80 -5.21 7.90
N ALA A 65 3.68 -4.55 8.67
CA ALA A 65 3.82 -3.10 8.66
C ALA A 65 4.67 -2.57 7.50
N ILE A 66 5.46 -3.44 6.83
CA ILE A 66 6.45 -3.07 5.80
C ILE A 66 6.45 -4.03 4.61
N VAL A 67 5.27 -4.43 4.12
CA VAL A 67 5.14 -5.35 2.99
C VAL A 67 5.69 -4.70 1.71
N PRO A 68 6.71 -5.26 1.05
CA PRO A 68 7.20 -4.73 -0.22
C PRO A 68 6.19 -5.02 -1.33
N ILE A 69 5.81 -3.98 -2.07
CA ILE A 69 4.93 -4.06 -3.24
C ILE A 69 5.69 -3.43 -4.42
N SER A 70 5.84 -4.18 -5.50
CA SER A 70 6.44 -3.70 -6.75
C SER A 70 5.43 -3.82 -7.89
N VAL A 71 5.41 -2.82 -8.77
CA VAL A 71 4.59 -2.82 -9.98
C VAL A 71 5.49 -2.50 -11.17
N LYS A 72 5.43 -3.35 -12.20
CA LYS A 72 6.28 -3.26 -13.40
C LYS A 72 5.45 -3.30 -14.67
N SER A 73 5.70 -2.39 -15.60
CA SER A 73 5.12 -2.48 -16.95
C SER A 73 5.90 -3.47 -17.79
N LEU A 74 5.20 -4.22 -18.63
CA LEU A 74 5.79 -5.06 -19.68
C LEU A 74 5.88 -4.36 -21.04
N ILE A 75 5.32 -3.16 -21.13
CA ILE A 75 5.37 -2.31 -22.31
C ILE A 75 6.27 -1.08 -22.07
N PRO A 76 7.00 -0.61 -23.08
CA PRO A 76 7.66 0.69 -23.04
C PRO A 76 6.65 1.82 -22.81
N GLN A 77 7.11 2.90 -22.20
CA GLN A 77 6.33 4.12 -22.01
C GLN A 77 6.75 5.14 -23.07
N SER A 78 5.80 5.59 -23.89
CA SER A 78 6.01 6.66 -24.88
C SER A 78 4.93 7.72 -24.74
N GLU A 79 5.12 8.89 -25.38
CA GLU A 79 4.11 9.96 -25.37
C GLU A 79 2.75 9.49 -25.94
N ASP A 80 2.77 8.56 -26.91
CA ASP A 80 1.57 8.04 -27.57
C ASP A 80 0.85 6.97 -26.73
N LYS A 81 1.60 6.17 -25.96
CA LYS A 81 1.06 5.06 -25.18
C LYS A 81 1.84 4.87 -23.89
N PHE A 82 1.22 5.24 -22.77
CA PHE A 82 1.81 5.13 -21.46
C PHE A 82 0.76 4.92 -20.37
N ILE A 83 1.20 4.37 -19.25
CA ILE A 83 0.43 4.30 -18.02
C ILE A 83 0.48 5.68 -17.37
N LYS A 84 -0.66 6.36 -17.28
CA LYS A 84 -0.78 7.67 -16.65
C LYS A 84 -0.85 7.53 -15.13
N ASN A 85 -1.61 6.55 -14.64
CA ASN A 85 -1.78 6.30 -13.22
C ASN A 85 -1.62 4.83 -12.87
N ILE A 86 -1.05 4.55 -11.68
CA ILE A 86 -1.15 3.26 -11.01
C ILE A 86 -1.87 3.46 -9.69
N HIS A 87 -3.09 2.93 -9.61
CA HIS A 87 -3.88 2.89 -8.39
C HIS A 87 -3.57 1.60 -7.63
N ILE A 88 -3.20 1.72 -6.36
CA ILE A 88 -3.00 0.59 -5.47
C ILE A 88 -4.20 0.47 -4.53
N ILE A 89 -4.90 -0.65 -4.61
CA ILE A 89 -6.02 -0.99 -3.73
C ILE A 89 -5.62 -2.21 -2.90
N ILE A 90 -5.84 -2.13 -1.59
CA ILE A 90 -5.63 -3.24 -0.65
C ILE A 90 -6.98 -3.53 -0.01
N ASP A 91 -7.68 -4.56 -0.50
CA ASP A 91 -9.13 -4.69 -0.30
C ASP A 91 -9.53 -4.56 1.18
N ASN A 92 -8.88 -5.30 2.07
CA ASN A 92 -9.24 -5.38 3.49
C ASN A 92 -8.41 -4.45 4.40
N ASN A 93 -7.76 -3.42 3.85
CA ASN A 93 -7.18 -2.37 4.69
C ASN A 93 -8.28 -1.41 5.20
N PRO A 94 -8.10 -0.77 6.37
CA PRO A 94 -9.03 0.23 6.88
C PRO A 94 -9.31 1.39 5.90
N GLU A 95 -8.31 1.74 5.09
CA GLU A 95 -8.46 2.58 3.89
C GLU A 95 -8.02 1.75 2.67
N PRO A 96 -8.96 1.18 1.89
CA PRO A 96 -8.60 0.30 0.78
C PRO A 96 -7.82 1.03 -0.33
N TYR A 97 -8.23 2.24 -0.71
CA TYR A 97 -7.52 3.05 -1.70
C TYR A 97 -6.21 3.57 -1.12
N SER A 98 -5.11 2.88 -1.41
CA SER A 98 -3.91 2.97 -0.59
C SER A 98 -2.83 3.89 -1.16
N ALA A 99 -2.77 4.05 -2.49
CA ALA A 99 -1.91 5.02 -3.17
C ALA A 99 -2.34 5.24 -4.63
N ASN A 100 -2.03 6.41 -5.19
CA ASN A 100 -2.11 6.69 -6.62
C ASN A 100 -0.78 7.26 -7.10
N PHE A 101 -0.12 6.57 -8.03
CA PHE A 101 1.09 7.04 -8.69
C PHE A 101 0.73 7.65 -10.03
N HIS A 102 0.92 8.96 -10.19
CA HIS A 102 0.87 9.66 -11.46
C HIS A 102 2.25 9.59 -12.11
N LEU A 103 2.30 9.13 -13.36
CA LEU A 103 3.54 8.76 -14.03
C LEU A 103 3.73 9.57 -15.31
N SER A 104 4.98 9.93 -15.58
CA SER A 104 5.39 10.53 -16.84
C SER A 104 5.88 9.47 -17.83
N PRO A 105 5.57 9.59 -19.13
CA PRO A 105 6.15 8.72 -20.15
C PRO A 105 7.68 8.81 -20.20
N LYS A 106 8.30 9.88 -19.67
CA LYS A 106 9.77 10.04 -19.58
C LYS A 106 10.47 8.99 -18.73
N LEU A 107 9.74 8.26 -17.88
CA LEU A 107 10.30 7.11 -17.18
C LEU A 107 10.82 6.05 -18.15
N GLY A 108 10.24 5.95 -19.36
CA GLY A 108 10.56 4.98 -20.41
C GLY A 108 10.11 3.55 -20.08
N LEU A 109 10.12 3.18 -18.81
CA LEU A 109 9.56 1.96 -18.26
C LEU A 109 9.01 2.24 -16.86
N VAL A 110 7.90 1.59 -16.49
CA VAL A 110 7.47 1.55 -15.11
C VAL A 110 8.12 0.36 -14.42
N ASP A 111 8.98 0.63 -13.44
CA ASP A 111 9.40 -0.32 -12.42
C ASP A 111 9.42 0.46 -11.12
N ILE A 112 8.35 0.35 -10.34
CA ILE A 112 8.14 1.12 -9.11
C ILE A 112 8.01 0.14 -7.97
N SER A 113 8.58 0.47 -6.82
CA SER A 113 8.38 -0.30 -5.60
C SER A 113 8.30 0.57 -4.36
N THR A 114 7.40 0.19 -3.46
CA THR A 114 7.22 0.84 -2.16
C THR A 114 6.98 -0.22 -1.07
N ARG A 115 6.82 0.25 0.16
CA ARG A 115 6.45 -0.59 1.31
C ARG A 115 5.13 -0.08 1.87
N MET A 116 4.22 -1.01 2.13
CA MET A 116 2.88 -0.69 2.62
C MET A 116 2.52 -1.58 3.80
N ARG A 117 1.68 -1.03 4.68
CA ARG A 117 1.00 -1.74 5.77
C ARG A 117 -0.14 -2.55 5.16
N VAL A 118 -0.22 -3.82 5.51
CA VAL A 118 -1.31 -4.72 5.10
C VAL A 118 -1.95 -5.30 6.35
N ASP A 119 -3.23 -4.99 6.57
CA ASP A 119 -3.88 -5.26 7.86
C ASP A 119 -4.43 -6.68 7.96
N GLN A 120 -4.84 -7.28 6.85
CA GLN A 120 -5.48 -8.58 6.82
C GLN A 120 -5.04 -9.40 5.60
N TYR A 121 -5.39 -10.69 5.61
CA TYR A 121 -5.24 -11.53 4.42
C TYR A 121 -6.14 -10.98 3.32
N THR A 122 -5.52 -10.54 2.22
CA THR A 122 -6.23 -9.71 1.25
C THR A 122 -5.56 -9.71 -0.11
N PHE A 123 -6.29 -9.24 -1.12
CA PHE A 123 -5.71 -8.93 -2.42
C PHE A 123 -5.12 -7.52 -2.39
N VAL A 124 -3.88 -7.44 -2.85
CA VAL A 124 -3.28 -6.18 -3.31
C VAL A 124 -3.51 -6.12 -4.81
N ARG A 125 -4.12 -5.03 -5.28
CA ARG A 125 -4.46 -4.80 -6.68
C ARG A 125 -3.69 -3.59 -7.18
N ALA A 126 -3.11 -3.72 -8.36
CA ALA A 126 -2.58 -2.60 -9.12
C ALA A 126 -3.46 -2.41 -10.35
N ILE A 127 -4.07 -1.23 -10.47
CA ILE A 127 -4.88 -0.83 -11.61
C ILE A 127 -4.07 0.23 -12.37
N ALA A 128 -3.61 -0.11 -13.58
CA ALA A 128 -3.04 0.83 -14.52
C ALA A 128 -4.16 1.55 -15.28
N GLU A 129 -4.17 2.88 -15.20
CA GLU A 129 -4.94 3.74 -16.08
C GLU A 129 -4.02 4.26 -17.18
N MET A 130 -4.36 3.92 -18.42
CA MET A 130 -3.61 4.33 -19.60
C MET A 130 -3.94 5.78 -19.99
N ASN A 131 -3.11 6.38 -20.84
CA ASN A 131 -3.34 7.73 -21.37
C ASN A 131 -4.60 7.85 -22.26
N ASP A 132 -5.15 6.74 -22.76
CA ASP A 132 -6.45 6.69 -23.46
C ASP A 132 -7.66 6.50 -22.51
N GLY A 133 -7.42 6.37 -21.21
CA GLY A 133 -8.46 6.17 -20.19
C GLY A 133 -8.88 4.71 -19.98
N SER A 134 -8.29 3.74 -20.67
CA SER A 134 -8.52 2.32 -20.39
C SER A 134 -7.93 1.90 -19.04
N LEU A 135 -8.59 0.97 -18.35
CA LEU A 135 -8.19 0.45 -17.05
C LEU A 135 -7.79 -1.03 -17.15
N HIS A 136 -6.65 -1.38 -16.57
CA HIS A 136 -6.09 -2.73 -16.58
C HIS A 136 -5.63 -3.12 -15.18
N MET A 137 -6.05 -4.29 -14.70
CA MET A 137 -5.75 -4.73 -13.34
C MET A 137 -4.90 -6.00 -13.33
N VAL A 138 -3.95 -6.04 -12.41
CA VAL A 138 -3.39 -7.29 -11.88
C VAL A 138 -3.53 -7.32 -10.37
N SER A 139 -3.62 -8.51 -9.81
CA SER A 139 -3.80 -8.69 -8.36
C SER A 139 -2.88 -9.76 -7.80
N ARG A 140 -2.62 -9.65 -6.50
CA ARG A 140 -1.87 -10.67 -5.76
C ARG A 140 -2.41 -10.81 -4.34
N PHE A 141 -2.69 -12.04 -3.96
CA PHE A 141 -3.10 -12.35 -2.59
C PHE A 141 -1.90 -12.38 -1.64
N VAL A 142 -1.99 -11.62 -0.55
CA VAL A 142 -0.94 -11.48 0.47
C VAL A 142 -1.47 -11.94 1.81
N LYS A 143 -0.74 -12.85 2.48
CA LYS A 143 -1.02 -13.25 3.85
C LYS A 143 -0.27 -12.33 4.83
N ALA A 144 -0.92 -11.30 5.34
CA ALA A 144 -0.44 -10.39 6.38
C ALA A 144 -1.51 -10.15 7.45
N SER A 145 -1.12 -9.73 8.66
CA SER A 145 -2.09 -9.44 9.73
C SER A 145 -1.59 -8.32 10.64
N GLY A 146 -2.45 -7.37 10.97
CA GLY A 146 -2.24 -6.32 11.96
C GLY A 146 -1.26 -5.22 11.56
N GLY A 147 -0.88 -5.12 10.28
CA GLY A 147 0.10 -4.14 9.81
C GLY A 147 -0.29 -2.67 10.04
N CYS A 148 -1.60 -2.37 10.01
CA CYS A 148 -2.08 -1.01 10.24
C CYS A 148 -2.10 -0.67 11.73
N SER A 149 -2.40 -1.62 12.61
CA SER A 149 -2.36 -1.44 14.07
C SER A 149 -0.97 -1.65 14.71
N ALA A 150 0.00 -2.15 13.93
CA ALA A 150 1.34 -2.46 14.41
C ALA A 150 1.96 -1.24 15.11
N ALA A 151 2.53 -1.47 16.30
CA ALA A 151 3.06 -0.41 17.13
C ALA A 151 4.05 0.47 16.36
N ALA A 152 4.01 1.77 16.63
CA ALA A 152 5.03 2.70 16.19
C ALA A 152 6.43 2.24 16.62
N GLY A 153 7.47 2.59 15.86
CA GLY A 153 8.85 2.29 16.21
C GLY A 153 9.22 2.66 17.66
N LYS A 154 10.19 1.94 18.25
CA LYS A 154 10.54 1.97 19.68
C LYS A 154 10.96 3.35 20.22
N ASP A 155 11.29 4.31 19.35
CA ASP A 155 11.73 5.65 19.72
C ASP A 155 11.04 6.74 18.86
N ALA A 156 9.87 7.16 19.31
CA ALA A 156 9.10 8.22 18.67
C ALA A 156 9.83 9.58 18.71
N ALA A 157 10.63 9.85 19.74
CA ALA A 157 11.37 11.11 19.87
C ALA A 157 12.49 11.18 18.83
N ALA A 158 13.24 10.10 18.66
CA ALA A 158 14.22 9.99 17.58
C ALA A 158 13.54 10.10 16.21
N ALA A 159 12.42 9.41 15.96
CA ALA A 159 11.70 9.50 14.69
C ALA A 159 11.30 10.95 14.34
N LEU A 160 10.83 11.71 15.33
CA LEU A 160 10.50 13.13 15.16
C LEU A 160 11.74 14.01 14.96
N ALA A 161 12.87 13.73 15.61
CA ALA A 161 14.11 14.50 15.45
C ALA A 161 14.73 14.39 14.04
N ARG A 162 14.36 13.34 13.29
CA ARG A 162 14.77 13.13 11.89
C ARG A 162 13.64 13.40 10.90
N LEU A 163 12.50 13.91 11.36
CA LEU A 163 11.35 14.24 10.51
C LEU A 163 11.78 15.08 9.29
N GLY A 164 11.38 14.63 8.10
CA GLY A 164 11.65 15.35 6.86
C GLY A 164 13.06 15.18 6.29
N LYS A 165 13.99 14.53 7.01
CA LYS A 165 15.29 14.17 6.42
C LYS A 165 15.05 13.17 5.28
N MET A 166 15.70 13.40 4.15
CA MET A 166 15.51 12.57 2.96
C MET A 166 16.85 12.05 2.42
N GLN A 167 16.78 10.95 1.67
CA GLN A 167 17.92 10.38 0.96
C GLN A 167 17.51 10.00 -0.46
N ILE A 168 18.36 10.30 -1.44
CA ILE A 168 18.26 9.76 -2.80
C ILE A 168 19.42 8.77 -3.01
N ARG A 169 19.10 7.47 -2.98
CA ARG A 169 20.07 6.39 -3.21
C ARG A 169 20.03 5.98 -4.67
N MET A 170 21.17 6.06 -5.34
CA MET A 170 21.35 5.72 -6.74
C MET A 170 22.83 5.45 -7.00
N ARG A 171 23.13 4.49 -7.88
CA ARG A 171 24.51 4.31 -8.41
C ARG A 171 24.91 5.52 -9.25
N LYS A 172 26.19 5.67 -9.59
CA LYS A 172 26.59 6.71 -10.54
C LYS A 172 25.90 6.43 -11.89
N PRO A 173 25.08 7.35 -12.41
CA PRO A 173 24.33 7.13 -13.65
C PRO A 173 25.25 7.29 -14.87
N THR A 174 24.88 6.59 -15.95
CA THR A 174 25.42 6.84 -17.29
C THR A 174 24.30 7.46 -18.11
N ILE A 175 24.56 8.61 -18.74
CA ILE A 175 23.58 9.30 -19.57
C ILE A 175 23.08 8.37 -20.70
N GLY A 176 21.77 8.36 -20.91
CA GLY A 176 21.10 7.50 -21.88
C GLY A 176 20.91 6.05 -21.45
N GLN A 177 21.35 5.65 -20.25
CA GLN A 177 21.12 4.31 -19.70
C GLN A 177 20.17 4.36 -18.51
N ALA A 178 19.25 3.40 -18.46
CA ALA A 178 18.33 3.27 -17.34
C ALA A 178 19.09 3.04 -16.02
N VAL A 179 18.68 3.77 -14.98
CA VAL A 179 19.26 3.68 -13.64
C VAL A 179 18.16 3.59 -12.60
N GLN A 180 18.39 2.77 -11.57
CA GLN A 180 17.49 2.65 -10.44
C GLN A 180 17.81 3.69 -9.38
N ALA A 181 16.82 4.50 -9.01
CA ALA A 181 16.88 5.44 -7.89
C ALA A 181 15.92 5.00 -6.77
N GLN A 182 16.21 5.45 -5.55
CA GLN A 182 15.35 5.25 -4.39
C GLN A 182 15.31 6.54 -3.57
N VAL A 183 14.11 7.12 -3.47
CA VAL A 183 13.82 8.22 -2.56
C VAL A 183 13.35 7.63 -1.24
N ILE A 184 13.98 8.04 -0.14
CA ILE A 184 13.61 7.64 1.22
C ILE A 184 13.31 8.91 2.02
N VAL A 185 12.17 8.92 2.70
CA VAL A 185 11.73 10.04 3.53
C VAL A 185 11.69 9.56 4.97
N SER A 186 12.42 10.22 5.86
CA SER A 186 12.32 9.98 7.29
C SER A 186 11.01 10.55 7.82
N HIS A 187 10.04 9.69 8.08
CA HIS A 187 8.72 10.09 8.52
C HIS A 187 8.04 8.96 9.30
N PRO A 188 7.42 9.24 10.47
CA PRO A 188 6.82 8.20 11.30
C PRO A 188 5.67 7.45 10.62
N ASN A 189 4.93 8.13 9.73
CA ASN A 189 3.75 7.58 9.05
C ASN A 189 2.79 6.88 10.02
N TYR A 190 2.40 7.63 11.06
CA TYR A 190 1.32 7.24 11.94
C TYR A 190 0.00 7.33 11.17
N ASN A 191 -0.74 6.24 11.11
CA ASN A 191 -1.95 6.10 10.29
C ASN A 191 -3.22 6.34 11.12
N GLY A 192 -3.09 6.70 12.40
CA GLY A 192 -4.23 6.91 13.29
C GLY A 192 -4.71 5.66 14.02
N LEU A 193 -4.16 4.49 13.70
CA LEU A 193 -4.66 3.20 14.17
C LEU A 193 -3.74 2.52 15.19
N GLN A 194 -2.51 3.02 15.32
CA GLN A 194 -1.59 2.53 16.34
C GLN A 194 -2.06 2.96 17.73
N PHE A 195 -2.10 2.01 18.68
CA PHE A 195 -2.45 2.27 20.06
C PHE A 195 -1.18 2.44 20.90
N ASP A 196 -1.03 3.59 21.56
CA ASP A 196 0.04 3.82 22.52
C ASP A 196 -0.34 3.22 23.89
N GLN A 197 0.41 2.21 24.30
CA GLN A 197 0.18 1.49 25.56
C GLN A 197 0.47 2.37 26.78
N ALA A 198 1.37 3.36 26.68
CA ALA A 198 1.72 4.22 27.80
C ALA A 198 0.62 5.26 28.07
N SER A 199 0.22 6.02 27.05
CA SER A 199 -0.86 7.01 27.21
C SER A 199 -2.27 6.42 27.15
N ARG A 200 -2.41 5.14 26.77
CA ARG A 200 -3.69 4.41 26.60
C ARG A 200 -4.60 5.09 25.57
N ARG A 201 -4.01 5.64 24.51
CA ARG A 201 -4.70 6.41 23.45
C ARG A 201 -4.18 5.99 22.08
N TYR A 202 -5.01 6.20 21.06
CA TYR A 202 -4.56 6.08 19.68
C TYR A 202 -3.61 7.23 19.31
N ILE A 203 -2.54 6.89 18.59
CA ILE A 203 -1.60 7.85 18.05
C ILE A 203 -2.30 8.59 16.92
N ARG A 204 -2.36 9.93 17.01
CA ARG A 204 -2.97 10.75 15.96
C ARG A 204 -2.26 10.55 14.63
N ALA A 205 -3.03 10.55 13.55
CA ALA A 205 -2.50 10.43 12.20
C ALA A 205 -1.47 11.54 11.92
N HIS A 206 -0.32 11.12 11.41
CA HIS A 206 0.75 11.97 10.92
C HIS A 206 1.54 11.14 9.91
N TYR A 207 1.12 11.24 8.66
CA TYR A 207 1.64 10.51 7.50
C TYR A 207 1.93 11.46 6.33
N VAL A 208 2.83 11.04 5.45
CA VAL A 208 3.07 11.71 4.16
C VAL A 208 1.79 11.63 3.32
N LYS A 209 1.38 12.74 2.68
CA LYS A 209 0.23 12.81 1.76
C LYS A 209 0.66 12.80 0.29
N ASN A 210 1.76 13.49 -0.02
CA ASN A 210 2.22 13.63 -1.39
C ASN A 210 3.74 13.49 -1.48
N ILE A 211 4.22 12.80 -2.51
CA ILE A 211 5.65 12.74 -2.88
C ILE A 211 5.76 13.08 -4.36
N ASN A 212 6.42 14.18 -4.69
CA ASN A 212 6.72 14.56 -6.06
C ASN A 212 8.21 14.31 -6.35
N ILE A 213 8.51 13.60 -7.43
CA ILE A 213 9.86 13.29 -7.88
C ILE A 213 10.02 13.86 -9.29
N SER A 214 10.97 14.76 -9.46
CA SER A 214 11.24 15.45 -10.71
C SER A 214 12.71 15.34 -11.10
N TYR A 215 12.98 15.37 -12.39
CA TYR A 215 14.32 15.40 -12.95
C TYR A 215 14.41 16.57 -13.92
N ASN A 216 15.34 17.49 -13.66
CA ASN A 216 15.46 18.77 -14.40
C ASN A 216 14.14 19.53 -14.51
N ASP A 217 13.44 19.65 -13.37
CA ASP A 217 12.13 20.31 -13.22
C ASP A 217 10.96 19.65 -13.98
N GLU A 218 11.20 18.55 -14.69
CA GLU A 218 10.17 17.70 -15.27
C GLU A 218 9.72 16.64 -14.27
N VAL A 219 8.43 16.57 -13.97
CA VAL A 219 7.89 15.58 -13.03
C VAL A 219 7.96 14.19 -13.66
N LEU A 220 8.62 13.26 -12.96
CA LEU A 220 8.67 11.85 -13.33
C LEU A 220 7.55 11.05 -12.66
N ILE A 221 7.37 11.27 -11.35
CA ILE A 221 6.42 10.56 -10.51
C ILE A 221 5.80 11.54 -9.52
N SER A 222 4.48 11.57 -9.41
CA SER A 222 3.78 12.18 -8.27
C SER A 222 2.96 11.11 -7.57
N VAL A 223 3.09 10.97 -6.26
CA VAL A 223 2.37 9.95 -5.49
C VAL A 223 1.41 10.63 -4.54
N ASP A 224 0.14 10.31 -4.65
CA ASP A 224 -0.86 10.59 -3.62
C ASP A 224 -0.94 9.36 -2.72
N THR A 225 -0.68 9.54 -1.43
CA THR A 225 -0.54 8.45 -0.48
C THR A 225 -1.68 8.44 0.53
N GLY A 226 -2.28 7.25 0.73
CA GLY A 226 -3.17 6.98 1.86
C GLY A 226 -2.39 6.61 3.12
N ILE A 227 -3.13 6.18 4.14
CA ILE A 227 -2.59 5.78 5.45
C ILE A 227 -1.86 4.42 5.41
N SER A 228 -1.92 3.72 4.29
CA SER A 228 -1.29 2.41 4.08
C SER A 228 0.20 2.48 3.80
N ILE A 229 0.80 3.65 3.52
CA ILE A 229 2.25 3.74 3.31
C ILE A 229 2.99 3.54 4.65
N SER A 230 4.00 2.66 4.63
CA SER A 230 4.79 2.31 5.80
C SER A 230 5.59 3.46 6.40
N GLU A 231 6.07 3.26 7.63
CA GLU A 231 7.11 4.10 8.24
C GLU A 231 8.34 4.23 7.34
N ASP A 232 8.96 5.41 7.38
CA ASP A 232 10.02 5.83 6.47
C ASP A 232 9.66 5.57 4.99
N PRO A 233 8.69 6.30 4.41
CA PRO A 233 8.24 6.11 3.04
C PRO A 233 9.41 6.02 2.07
N SER A 234 9.37 4.99 1.21
CA SER A 234 10.44 4.71 0.27
C SER A 234 9.86 4.39 -1.09
N ILE A 235 10.18 5.20 -2.10
CA ILE A 235 9.82 4.96 -3.49
C ILE A 235 11.08 4.61 -4.26
N ARG A 236 11.19 3.36 -4.68
CA ARG A 236 12.21 2.90 -5.63
C ARG A 236 11.62 2.94 -7.03
N PHE A 237 12.37 3.44 -7.99
CA PHE A 237 11.94 3.53 -9.38
C PHE A 237 13.13 3.45 -10.34
N VAL A 238 12.83 3.19 -11.62
CA VAL A 238 13.79 3.25 -12.72
C VAL A 238 13.44 4.43 -13.63
N PHE A 239 14.46 5.14 -14.12
CA PHE A 239 14.33 6.16 -15.15
C PHE A 239 15.63 6.27 -15.94
N THR A 240 15.60 6.97 -17.08
CA THR A 240 16.78 7.17 -17.93
C THR A 240 17.14 8.66 -17.98
N PRO A 241 18.25 9.10 -17.37
CA PRO A 241 18.70 10.47 -17.48
C PRO A 241 19.22 10.76 -18.90
N ASP A 242 18.71 11.81 -19.52
CA ASP A 242 19.07 12.26 -20.87
C ASP A 242 20.28 13.23 -20.90
N LYS A 243 20.64 13.84 -19.76
CA LYS A 243 21.75 14.77 -19.59
C LYS A 243 22.18 14.85 -18.11
N ALA A 244 23.26 15.58 -17.83
CA ALA A 244 23.59 15.91 -16.44
C ALA A 244 22.49 16.80 -15.85
N GLY A 245 22.18 16.64 -14.57
CA GLY A 245 21.00 17.31 -14.03
C GLY A 245 20.74 17.09 -12.56
N ILE A 246 19.54 17.47 -12.13
CA ILE A 246 19.11 17.37 -10.73
C ILE A 246 17.90 16.45 -10.66
N LEU A 247 18.01 15.39 -9.86
CA LEU A 247 16.88 14.61 -9.38
C LEU A 247 16.44 15.18 -8.03
N LYS A 248 15.21 15.67 -7.97
CA LYS A 248 14.62 16.31 -6.80
C LYS A 248 13.41 15.52 -6.32
N ALA A 249 13.27 15.42 -5.01
CA ALA A 249 12.07 14.92 -4.36
C ALA A 249 11.52 16.00 -3.43
N SER A 250 10.21 16.22 -3.49
CA SER A 250 9.47 17.14 -2.62
C SER A 250 8.32 16.39 -1.97
N VAL A 251 8.06 16.62 -0.69
CA VAL A 251 7.13 15.85 0.13
C VAL A 251 6.24 16.80 0.90
N VAL A 252 4.94 16.49 0.98
CA VAL A 252 3.98 17.18 1.86
C VAL A 252 3.36 16.15 2.80
N ASP A 253 3.34 16.45 4.10
CA ASP A 253 2.70 15.59 5.10
C ASP A 253 1.28 16.07 5.48
N SER A 254 0.56 15.24 6.22
CA SER A 254 -0.81 15.50 6.72
C SER A 254 -0.94 16.67 7.69
N LYS A 255 0.17 17.29 8.10
CA LYS A 255 0.22 18.53 8.87
C LYS A 255 0.69 19.72 8.01
N ASP A 256 0.66 19.55 6.69
CA ASP A 256 1.06 20.52 5.67
C ASP A 256 2.53 20.96 5.78
N GLN A 257 3.36 20.16 6.44
CA GLN A 257 4.81 20.38 6.45
C GLN A 257 5.40 19.93 5.12
N GLN A 258 6.36 20.71 4.63
CA GLN A 258 6.99 20.48 3.34
C GLN A 258 8.47 20.17 3.52
N PHE A 259 8.93 19.15 2.80
CA PHE A 259 10.33 18.72 2.82
C PHE A 259 10.81 18.57 1.38
N SER A 260 12.09 18.84 1.14
CA SER A 260 12.68 18.60 -0.17
C SER A 260 14.12 18.18 -0.07
N HIS A 261 14.56 17.39 -1.04
CA HIS A 261 15.94 16.97 -1.18
C HIS A 261 16.27 16.73 -2.64
N GLN A 262 17.54 16.95 -3.00
CA GLN A 262 17.98 16.84 -4.38
C GLN A 262 19.34 16.18 -4.46
N LYS A 263 19.61 15.56 -5.61
CA LYS A 263 20.88 14.91 -5.93
C LYS A 263 21.25 15.19 -7.38
N GLU A 264 22.51 15.54 -7.59
CA GLU A 264 23.09 15.72 -8.92
C GLU A 264 23.32 14.38 -9.62
N ILE A 265 23.12 14.38 -10.93
CA ILE A 265 23.21 13.27 -11.89
C ILE A 265 24.33 13.56 -12.87
#